data_AF-A0A7X6UUM6-F1
#
_entry.id   AF-A0A7X6UUM6-F1
#
_cell.length_a   1.000
_cell.length_b   1.000
_cell.length_c   1.000
_cell.angle_alpha   90.00
_cell.angle_beta   90.00
_cell.angle_gamma   90.00
#
_symmetry.space_group_name_H-M   'P 1'
#
loop_
_entity.id
_entity.type
_entity.pdbx_description
1 polymer ?
#
loop_
_entity_poly.entity_id
_entity_poly.type
_entity_poly.pdbx_seq_one_letter_code
_entity_poly.pdbx_strand_id
1 'polypeptide(L)'
;QNHHQGLFIQFLIALLALFAGFGYVYVHTIPDISYTQTFVESKNGVEYFSNQVLLGTSFVVLAVLLLLNAILINQGYGFRRDQNLNVTIRKEYLKGDYHKIFKGSYNAADKGFFDFLPDFYSIFFCFIFVFQITILVAICFKENFINFSGNYLALIVFIADVLLLFLSPVIYGHYYCKYKSNLKYPDKDEFKCNSKRN
;
A
#
# COMPACT_ATOMS: atom_id res chain seq x y z
N GLN A 1 -3.48 -15.81 15.58
CA GLN A 1 -3.10 -14.54 16.25
C GLN A 1 -1.58 -14.33 16.24
N ASN A 2 -0.76 -15.31 16.67
CA ASN A 2 0.72 -15.18 16.69
C ASN A 2 1.38 -14.99 15.31
N HIS A 3 0.82 -15.54 14.23
CA HIS A 3 1.40 -15.42 12.88
C HIS A 3 1.35 -13.99 12.32
N HIS A 4 0.28 -13.23 12.61
CA HIS A 4 0.16 -11.83 12.17
C HIS A 4 1.12 -10.90 12.91
N GLN A 5 1.46 -11.21 14.17
CA GLN A 5 2.39 -10.40 14.98
C GLN A 5 3.85 -10.58 14.54
N GLY A 6 4.27 -11.80 14.18
CA GLY A 6 5.63 -12.08 13.69
C GLY A 6 5.91 -11.37 12.37
N LEU A 7 4.95 -11.43 11.43
CA LEU A 7 5.03 -10.67 10.19
C LEU A 7 5.11 -9.16 10.48
N PHE A 8 4.23 -8.63 11.35
CA PHE A 8 4.23 -7.21 11.69
C PHE A 8 5.58 -6.69 12.19
N ILE A 9 6.26 -7.43 13.08
CA ILE A 9 7.58 -7.03 13.60
C ILE A 9 8.62 -7.00 12.48
N GLN A 10 8.63 -8.01 11.61
CA GLN A 10 9.54 -8.06 10.45
C GLN A 10 9.29 -6.88 9.50
N PHE A 11 8.03 -6.54 9.25
CA PHE A 11 7.65 -5.37 8.47
C PHE A 11 8.15 -4.06 9.10
N LEU A 12 7.99 -3.90 10.41
CA LEU A 12 8.46 -2.70 11.12
C LEU A 12 9.97 -2.54 11.04
N ILE A 13 10.73 -3.64 11.21
CA ILE A 13 12.19 -3.64 11.10
C ILE A 13 12.63 -3.28 9.67
N ALA A 14 11.96 -3.84 8.66
CA ALA A 14 12.26 -3.52 7.26
C ALA A 14 12.00 -2.05 6.94
N LEU A 15 10.89 -1.48 7.44
CA LEU A 15 10.59 -0.05 7.30
C LEU A 15 11.65 0.81 7.98
N LEU A 16 12.09 0.45 9.20
CA LEU A 16 13.15 1.18 9.90
C LEU A 16 14.45 1.20 9.11
N ALA A 17 14.89 0.06 8.56
CA ALA A 17 16.09 0.00 7.74
C ALA A 17 15.97 0.87 6.47
N LEU A 18 14.79 0.83 5.84
CA LEU A 18 14.51 1.57 4.62
C LEU A 18 14.48 3.09 4.86
N PHE A 19 13.86 3.53 5.94
CA PHE A 19 13.85 4.95 6.35
C PHE A 19 15.22 5.41 6.87
N ALA A 20 15.98 4.57 7.55
CA ALA A 20 17.34 4.90 7.96
C ALA A 20 18.25 5.12 6.74
N GLY A 21 18.16 4.25 5.73
CA GLY A 21 18.89 4.40 4.47
C GLY A 21 18.49 5.69 3.73
N PHE A 22 17.19 5.94 3.56
CA PHE A 22 16.70 7.17 2.95
C PHE A 22 17.12 8.42 3.73
N GLY A 23 16.96 8.41 5.06
CA GLY A 23 17.31 9.52 5.95
C GLY A 23 18.80 9.83 5.91
N TYR A 24 19.65 8.80 5.85
CA TYR A 24 21.09 8.97 5.68
C TYR A 24 21.41 9.72 4.37
N VAL A 25 20.85 9.27 3.24
CA VAL A 25 21.04 9.95 1.94
C VAL A 25 20.50 11.39 1.98
N TYR A 26 19.32 11.60 2.56
CA TYR A 26 18.69 12.91 2.67
C TYR A 26 19.54 13.93 3.43
N VAL A 27 20.10 13.54 4.58
CA VAL A 27 20.96 14.41 5.40
C VAL A 27 22.29 14.68 4.70
N HIS A 28 22.83 13.72 3.96
CA HIS A 28 24.11 13.83 3.25
C HIS A 28 23.97 14.32 1.80
N THR A 29 22.81 14.84 1.40
CA THR A 29 22.63 15.48 0.10
C THR A 29 22.90 16.99 0.20
N ILE A 30 23.78 17.52 -0.64
CA ILE A 30 24.09 18.96 -0.75
C ILE A 30 23.62 19.49 -2.11
N PRO A 31 22.99 20.67 -2.17
CA PRO A 31 22.43 21.23 -3.41
C PRO A 31 23.46 21.65 -4.46
N ASP A 32 24.69 21.99 -4.05
CA ASP A 32 25.73 22.51 -4.95
C ASP A 32 26.50 21.42 -5.70
N ILE A 33 26.08 20.16 -5.55
CA ILE A 33 26.70 19.00 -6.18
C ILE A 33 26.11 18.77 -7.57
N SER A 34 26.96 18.50 -8.56
CA SER A 34 26.52 18.13 -9.91
C SER A 34 25.53 16.97 -9.87
N TYR A 35 24.39 17.13 -10.54
CA TYR A 35 23.27 16.17 -10.48
C TYR A 35 23.69 14.75 -10.87
N THR A 36 24.63 14.55 -11.80
CA THR A 36 24.94 13.24 -12.36
C THR A 36 25.91 12.38 -11.56
N GLN A 37 26.54 12.94 -10.53
CA GLN A 37 27.58 12.24 -9.80
C GLN A 37 27.02 11.50 -8.57
N THR A 38 27.50 10.29 -8.32
CA THR A 38 27.06 9.46 -7.19
C THR A 38 27.70 9.89 -5.86
N PHE A 39 28.96 10.33 -5.92
CA PHE A 39 29.73 10.90 -4.81
C PHE A 39 30.65 11.98 -5.37
N VAL A 40 30.70 13.14 -4.73
CA VAL A 40 31.37 14.31 -5.32
C VAL A 40 32.41 14.94 -4.43
N GLU A 41 32.20 14.91 -3.13
CA GLU A 41 33.11 15.60 -2.24
C GLU A 41 33.17 14.87 -0.91
N SER A 42 34.38 14.58 -0.45
CA SER A 42 34.64 14.23 0.95
C SER A 42 35.04 15.53 1.65
N LYS A 43 34.10 16.17 2.37
CA LYS A 43 34.48 17.27 3.28
C LYS A 43 34.64 16.68 4.67
N ASN A 44 35.81 16.89 5.27
CA ASN A 44 36.13 16.39 6.61
C ASN A 44 35.96 14.86 6.77
N GLY A 45 36.17 14.08 5.70
CA GLY A 45 36.02 12.62 5.72
C GLY A 45 34.58 12.12 5.54
N VAL A 46 33.61 13.01 5.35
CA VAL A 46 32.20 12.67 5.11
C VAL A 46 31.88 12.85 3.63
N GLU A 47 31.34 11.80 3.00
CA GLU A 47 30.94 11.79 1.59
C GLU A 47 29.52 12.35 1.41
N TYR A 48 29.33 13.18 0.39
CA TYR A 48 28.03 13.79 0.06
C TYR A 48 27.46 13.28 -1.26
N PHE A 49 26.13 13.21 -1.30
CA PHE A 49 25.33 12.74 -2.43
C PHE A 49 24.75 13.90 -3.24
N SER A 50 24.51 13.64 -4.53
CA SER A 50 23.79 14.56 -5.42
C SER A 50 22.27 14.44 -5.26
N ASN A 51 21.55 15.45 -5.74
CA ASN A 51 20.09 15.45 -5.78
C ASN A 51 19.50 14.31 -6.63
N GLN A 52 20.24 13.79 -7.63
CA GLN A 52 19.80 12.64 -8.41
C GLN A 52 19.87 11.34 -7.61
N VAL A 53 20.87 11.17 -6.76
CA VAL A 53 20.95 10.01 -5.84
C VAL A 53 19.80 10.08 -4.83
N LEU A 54 19.49 11.27 -4.31
CA LEU A 54 18.34 11.46 -3.44
C LEU A 54 17.04 11.04 -4.13
N LEU A 55 16.82 11.47 -5.38
CA LEU A 55 15.67 11.09 -6.22
C LEU A 55 15.62 9.59 -6.55
N GLY A 56 16.76 8.99 -6.89
CA GLY A 56 16.82 7.55 -7.14
C GLY A 56 16.48 6.76 -5.88
N THR A 57 16.96 7.22 -4.73
CA THR A 57 16.69 6.58 -3.43
C THR A 57 15.22 6.73 -3.05
N SER A 58 14.61 7.91 -3.25
CA SER A 58 13.18 8.11 -3.00
C SER A 58 12.32 7.22 -3.87
N PHE A 59 12.64 7.09 -5.16
CA PHE A 59 11.93 6.20 -6.07
C PHE A 59 11.94 4.76 -5.58
N VAL A 60 13.11 4.23 -5.19
CA VAL A 60 13.23 2.87 -4.66
C VAL A 60 12.38 2.71 -3.40
N VAL A 61 12.46 3.67 -2.48
CA VAL A 61 11.69 3.69 -1.24
C VAL A 61 10.18 3.71 -1.51
N LEU A 62 9.71 4.59 -2.39
CA LEU A 62 8.29 4.72 -2.76
C LEU A 62 7.78 3.46 -3.47
N ALA A 63 8.58 2.85 -4.34
CA ALA A 63 8.24 1.61 -5.04
C ALA A 63 8.11 0.44 -4.06
N VAL A 64 9.00 0.33 -3.07
CA VAL A 64 8.88 -0.68 -2.01
C VAL A 64 7.63 -0.43 -1.19
N LEU A 65 7.36 0.80 -0.74
CA LEU A 65 6.14 1.12 0.02
C LEU A 65 4.86 0.80 -0.77
N LEU A 66 4.84 1.10 -2.07
CA LEU A 66 3.74 0.74 -2.97
C LEU A 66 3.54 -0.78 -3.03
N LEU A 67 4.62 -1.55 -3.18
CA LEU A 67 4.58 -3.00 -3.18
C LEU A 67 4.01 -3.55 -1.86
N LEU A 68 4.43 -3.00 -0.72
CA LEU A 68 3.90 -3.39 0.59
C LEU A 68 2.40 -3.09 0.70
N ASN A 69 1.96 -1.92 0.24
CA ASN A 69 0.54 -1.59 0.15
C ASN A 69 -0.24 -2.56 -0.74
N ALA A 70 0.30 -2.92 -1.90
CA ALA A 70 -0.34 -3.88 -2.81
C ALA A 70 -0.48 -5.27 -2.17
N ILE A 71 0.54 -5.75 -1.45
CA ILE A 71 0.49 -7.02 -0.72
C ILE A 71 -0.57 -6.97 0.38
N LEU A 72 -0.60 -5.89 1.18
CA LEU A 72 -1.58 -5.72 2.27
C LEU A 72 -3.02 -5.68 1.75
N ILE A 73 -3.27 -4.92 0.67
CA ILE A 73 -4.60 -4.86 0.04
C ILE A 73 -5.01 -6.24 -0.47
N ASN A 74 -4.09 -6.97 -1.13
CA ASN A 74 -4.37 -8.31 -1.64
C ASN A 74 -4.68 -9.30 -0.50
N GLN A 75 -3.94 -9.26 0.60
CA GLN A 75 -4.20 -10.09 1.78
C GLN A 75 -5.53 -9.74 2.45
N GLY A 76 -5.82 -8.46 2.67
CA GLY A 76 -7.08 -8.02 3.28
C GLY A 76 -8.28 -8.32 2.39
N TYR A 77 -8.15 -8.19 1.07
CA TYR A 77 -9.15 -8.66 0.11
C TYR A 77 -9.34 -10.18 0.16
N GLY A 78 -8.24 -10.95 0.21
CA GLY A 78 -8.27 -12.41 0.36
C GLY A 78 -9.05 -12.83 1.60
N PHE A 79 -8.78 -12.17 2.73
CA PHE A 79 -9.52 -12.39 3.97
C PHE A 79 -11.03 -12.13 3.81
N ARG A 80 -11.44 -11.07 3.11
CA ARG A 80 -12.87 -10.81 2.83
C ARG A 80 -13.50 -11.86 1.93
N ARG A 81 -12.77 -12.33 0.91
CA ARG A 81 -13.24 -13.42 0.05
C ARG A 81 -13.46 -14.70 0.85
N ASP A 82 -12.52 -15.04 1.71
CA ASP A 82 -12.62 -16.25 2.55
C ASP A 82 -13.73 -16.09 3.59
N GLN A 83 -13.92 -14.88 4.13
CA GLN A 83 -15.07 -14.58 4.97
C GLN A 83 -16.38 -14.83 4.25
N ASN A 84 -16.52 -14.35 3.02
CA ASN A 84 -17.72 -14.52 2.20
C ASN A 84 -17.99 -16.01 1.88
N LEU A 85 -16.96 -16.76 1.47
CA LEU A 85 -17.08 -18.20 1.23
C LEU A 85 -17.59 -18.94 2.47
N ASN A 86 -17.02 -18.62 3.64
CA ASN A 86 -17.45 -19.19 4.90
C ASN A 86 -18.89 -18.81 5.28
N VAL A 87 -19.37 -17.60 4.92
CA VAL A 87 -20.79 -17.24 5.06
C VAL A 87 -21.64 -18.18 4.22
N THR A 88 -21.31 -18.33 2.94
CA THR A 88 -22.08 -19.15 1.99
C THR A 88 -22.19 -20.59 2.46
N ILE A 89 -21.06 -21.21 2.80
CA ILE A 89 -21.02 -22.59 3.32
C ILE A 89 -21.87 -22.70 4.59
N ARG A 90 -21.69 -21.81 5.58
CA ARG A 90 -22.44 -21.89 6.84
C ARG A 90 -23.93 -21.70 6.65
N LYS A 91 -24.36 -20.81 5.75
CA LYS A 91 -25.78 -20.65 5.39
C LYS A 91 -26.35 -21.92 4.76
N GLU A 92 -25.60 -22.58 3.89
CA GLU A 92 -26.01 -23.82 3.24
C GLU A 92 -26.21 -24.97 4.24
N TYR A 93 -25.28 -25.13 5.19
CA TYR A 93 -25.34 -26.21 6.19
C TYR A 93 -26.30 -25.94 7.35
N LEU A 94 -26.35 -24.70 7.88
CA LEU A 94 -27.17 -24.36 9.06
C LEU A 94 -28.55 -23.81 8.73
N LYS A 95 -28.79 -23.38 7.48
CA LYS A 95 -30.08 -22.86 6.99
C LYS A 95 -30.73 -21.88 7.98
N GLY A 96 -31.90 -22.21 8.50
CA GLY A 96 -32.68 -21.36 9.41
C GLY A 96 -32.01 -21.08 10.76
N ASP A 97 -31.08 -21.93 11.20
CA ASP A 97 -30.36 -21.73 12.46
C ASP A 97 -29.15 -20.81 12.31
N TYR A 98 -28.71 -20.51 11.09
CA TYR A 98 -27.63 -19.55 10.83
C TYR A 98 -27.93 -18.19 11.46
N HIS A 99 -29.15 -17.68 11.24
CA HIS A 99 -29.59 -16.40 11.80
C HIS A 99 -29.86 -16.44 13.31
N LYS A 100 -29.96 -17.62 13.93
CA LYS A 100 -30.04 -17.73 15.40
C LYS A 100 -28.65 -17.73 16.03
N ILE A 101 -27.66 -18.34 15.38
CA ILE A 101 -26.32 -18.56 15.93
C ILE A 101 -25.36 -17.41 15.59
N PHE A 102 -25.43 -16.85 14.38
CA PHE A 102 -24.41 -15.93 13.84
C PHE A 102 -24.91 -14.52 13.52
N LYS A 103 -26.17 -14.20 13.86
CA LYS A 103 -26.73 -12.87 13.57
C LYS A 103 -25.94 -11.78 14.28
N GLY A 104 -25.34 -10.88 13.49
CA GLY A 104 -24.56 -9.74 13.96
C GLY A 104 -23.07 -10.00 14.20
N SER A 105 -22.64 -11.26 14.38
CA SER A 105 -21.24 -11.58 14.68
C SER A 105 -20.37 -11.82 13.45
N TYR A 106 -20.98 -12.08 12.29
CA TYR A 106 -20.25 -12.44 11.07
C TYR A 106 -20.88 -11.81 9.82
N ASN A 107 -20.52 -10.56 9.51
CA ASN A 107 -20.99 -9.85 8.31
C ASN A 107 -19.86 -9.66 7.29
N ALA A 108 -19.91 -10.42 6.19
CA ALA A 108 -18.96 -10.35 5.07
C ALA A 108 -19.41 -9.40 3.94
N ALA A 109 -20.66 -8.95 3.94
CA ALA A 109 -21.27 -8.16 2.88
C ALA A 109 -21.42 -6.67 3.26
N ASP A 110 -21.80 -5.86 2.27
CA ASP A 110 -22.19 -4.45 2.40
C ASP A 110 -21.15 -3.52 3.04
N LYS A 111 -19.86 -3.81 2.86
CA LYS A 111 -18.80 -2.90 3.30
C LYS A 111 -18.63 -1.72 2.35
N GLY A 112 -18.55 -0.53 2.93
CA GLY A 112 -18.28 0.72 2.21
C GLY A 112 -16.83 0.82 1.72
N PHE A 113 -16.51 1.88 0.97
CA PHE A 113 -15.17 2.08 0.40
C PHE A 113 -14.07 2.10 1.47
N PHE A 114 -14.33 2.73 2.62
CA PHE A 114 -13.33 2.87 3.69
C PHE A 114 -13.27 1.66 4.64
N ASP A 115 -14.33 0.86 4.69
CA ASP A 115 -14.49 -0.25 5.65
C ASP A 115 -14.39 -1.63 5.00
N PHE A 116 -14.04 -1.68 3.71
CA PHE A 116 -13.96 -2.92 2.96
C PHE A 116 -12.81 -3.79 3.43
N LEU A 117 -11.67 -3.22 3.79
CA LEU A 117 -10.58 -3.96 4.41
C LEU A 117 -10.90 -4.20 5.89
N PRO A 118 -10.40 -5.30 6.49
CA PRO A 118 -10.42 -5.43 7.95
C PRO A 118 -9.58 -4.32 8.58
N ASP A 119 -10.00 -3.81 9.76
CA ASP A 119 -9.44 -2.62 10.42
C ASP A 119 -7.90 -2.64 10.51
N PHE A 120 -7.32 -3.80 10.83
CA PHE A 120 -5.87 -4.00 10.83
C PHE A 120 -5.25 -3.57 9.49
N TYR A 121 -5.70 -4.14 8.37
CA TYR A 121 -5.17 -3.82 7.04
C TYR A 121 -5.45 -2.37 6.62
N SER A 122 -6.61 -1.80 7.00
CA SER A 122 -6.95 -0.40 6.73
C SER A 122 -5.99 0.57 7.43
N ILE A 123 -5.67 0.33 8.71
CA ILE A 123 -4.73 1.13 9.48
C ILE A 123 -3.33 1.06 8.83
N PHE A 124 -2.88 -0.13 8.46
CA PHE A 124 -1.58 -0.30 7.82
C PHE A 124 -1.48 0.37 6.45
N PHE A 125 -2.53 0.26 5.63
CA PHE A 125 -2.58 0.96 4.36
C PHE A 125 -2.45 2.47 4.54
N CYS A 126 -3.22 3.05 5.48
CA CYS A 126 -3.16 4.47 5.78
C CYS A 126 -1.77 4.89 6.27
N PHE A 127 -1.19 4.12 7.20
CA PHE A 127 0.15 4.36 7.73
C PHE A 127 1.23 4.39 6.65
N ILE A 128 1.25 3.40 5.74
CA ILE A 128 2.21 3.35 4.63
C ILE A 128 1.97 4.49 3.65
N PHE A 129 0.70 4.79 3.34
CA PHE A 129 0.35 5.89 2.43
C PHE A 129 0.79 7.26 2.98
N VAL A 130 0.62 7.50 4.28
CA VAL A 130 1.13 8.72 4.94
C VAL A 130 2.65 8.83 4.81
N PHE A 131 3.39 7.73 4.92
CA PHE A 131 4.84 7.76 4.69
C PHE A 131 5.20 8.06 3.23
N GLN A 132 4.48 7.51 2.25
CA GLN A 132 4.70 7.87 0.84
C GLN A 132 4.54 9.37 0.63
N ILE A 133 3.50 9.98 1.21
CA ILE A 133 3.31 11.44 1.19
C ILE A 133 4.49 12.14 1.87
N THR A 134 4.90 11.67 3.05
CA THR A 134 5.99 12.28 3.84
C THR A 134 7.31 12.30 3.08
N ILE A 135 7.65 11.22 2.37
CA ILE A 135 8.86 11.13 1.54
C ILE A 135 8.80 12.14 0.40
N LEU A 136 7.69 12.20 -0.34
CA LEU A 136 7.52 13.14 -1.44
C LEU A 136 7.63 14.60 -0.95
N VAL A 137 6.98 14.89 0.18
CA VAL A 137 7.05 16.20 0.84
C VAL A 137 8.48 16.53 1.26
N ALA A 138 9.21 15.60 1.87
CA ALA A 138 10.59 15.80 2.30
C ALA A 138 11.51 16.18 1.12
N ILE A 139 11.35 15.51 -0.02
CA ILE A 139 12.11 15.81 -1.23
C ILE A 139 11.78 17.21 -1.75
N CYS A 140 10.49 17.57 -1.81
CA CYS A 140 10.06 18.90 -2.26
C CYS A 140 10.59 20.04 -1.37
N PHE A 141 10.82 19.78 -0.07
CA PHE A 141 11.38 20.74 0.87
C PHE A 141 12.91 20.79 0.88
N LYS A 142 13.60 19.89 0.16
CA LYS A 142 15.06 19.93 0.07
C LYS A 142 15.51 21.17 -0.70
N GLU A 143 16.49 21.89 -0.15
CA GLU A 143 17.01 23.12 -0.74
C GLU A 143 17.47 22.92 -2.20
N ASN A 144 17.15 23.88 -3.08
CA ASN A 144 17.46 23.89 -4.52
C ASN A 144 16.99 22.68 -5.34
N PHE A 145 16.10 21.85 -4.80
CA PHE A 145 15.59 20.67 -5.48
C PHE A 145 14.76 20.98 -6.75
N ILE A 146 14.10 22.14 -6.79
CA ILE A 146 13.14 22.51 -7.85
C ILE A 146 13.84 22.98 -9.14
N ASN A 147 15.18 23.06 -9.17
CA ASN A 147 15.91 23.48 -10.36
C ASN A 147 16.31 22.30 -11.25
N PHE A 148 15.38 21.81 -12.07
CA PHE A 148 15.60 20.73 -13.05
C PHE A 148 16.24 21.21 -14.37
N SER A 149 16.68 22.46 -14.46
CA SER A 149 17.20 23.03 -15.71
C SER A 149 18.36 22.17 -16.24
N GLY A 150 18.19 21.62 -17.45
CA GLY A 150 19.20 20.78 -18.12
C GLY A 150 19.24 19.31 -17.69
N ASN A 151 18.46 18.89 -16.68
CA ASN A 151 18.50 17.52 -16.13
C ASN A 151 17.17 16.77 -16.30
N TYR A 152 16.83 16.43 -17.55
CA TYR A 152 15.58 15.74 -17.90
C TYR A 152 15.36 14.41 -17.15
N LEU A 153 16.44 13.68 -16.85
CA LEU A 153 16.35 12.43 -16.09
C LEU A 153 15.82 12.65 -14.67
N ALA A 154 16.28 13.70 -13.98
CA ALA A 154 15.81 14.03 -12.63
C ALA A 154 14.30 14.40 -12.64
N LEU A 155 13.86 15.12 -13.68
CA LEU A 155 12.44 15.43 -13.87
C LEU A 155 11.60 14.17 -14.10
N ILE A 156 12.08 13.24 -14.94
CA ILE A 156 11.38 11.97 -15.20
C ILE A 156 11.23 11.15 -13.93
N VAL A 157 12.30 11.05 -13.12
CA VAL A 157 12.25 10.32 -11.84
C VAL A 157 11.29 10.99 -10.86
N PHE A 158 11.30 12.33 -10.78
CA PHE A 158 10.35 13.07 -9.95
C PHE A 158 8.88 12.82 -10.37
N ILE A 159 8.59 12.84 -11.67
CA ILE A 159 7.25 12.50 -12.18
C ILE A 159 6.90 11.05 -11.81
N ALA A 160 7.85 10.12 -11.91
CA ALA A 160 7.64 8.73 -11.52
C ALA A 160 7.33 8.60 -10.01
N ASP A 161 8.01 9.35 -9.14
CA ASP A 161 7.72 9.40 -7.70
C ASP A 161 6.29 9.87 -7.42
N VAL A 162 5.84 10.92 -8.12
CA VAL A 162 4.46 11.41 -8.03
C VAL A 162 3.46 10.35 -8.51
N LEU A 163 3.76 9.65 -9.61
CA LEU A 163 2.90 8.57 -10.12
C LEU A 163 2.81 7.39 -9.14
N LEU A 164 3.92 7.02 -8.48
CA LEU A 164 3.93 5.96 -7.47
C LEU A 164 2.99 6.28 -6.29
N LEU A 165 2.89 7.55 -5.89
CA LEU A 165 1.96 7.99 -4.86
C LEU A 165 0.50 7.76 -5.28
N PHE A 166 0.15 8.12 -6.52
CA PHE A 166 -1.22 7.93 -7.04
C PHE A 166 -1.58 6.46 -7.28
N LEU A 167 -0.59 5.59 -7.47
CA LEU A 167 -0.86 4.18 -7.71
C LEU A 167 -1.46 3.47 -6.48
N SER A 168 -1.07 3.86 -5.26
CA SER A 168 -1.62 3.30 -4.01
C SER A 168 -3.15 3.38 -3.91
N PRO A 169 -3.80 4.57 -4.03
CA PRO A 169 -5.25 4.67 -4.01
C PRO A 169 -5.93 4.05 -5.23
N VAL A 170 -5.27 4.02 -6.40
CA VAL A 170 -5.80 3.33 -7.60
C VAL A 170 -5.91 1.83 -7.35
N ILE A 171 -4.86 1.21 -6.79
CA ILE A 171 -4.88 -0.22 -6.42
C ILE A 171 -5.98 -0.48 -5.38
N TYR A 172 -6.08 0.37 -4.35
CA TYR A 172 -7.14 0.27 -3.35
C TYR A 172 -8.54 0.28 -3.99
N GLY A 173 -8.80 1.26 -4.87
CA GLY A 173 -10.06 1.38 -5.59
C GLY A 173 -10.34 0.18 -6.50
N HIS A 174 -9.33 -0.35 -7.20
CA HIS A 174 -9.47 -1.54 -8.03
C HIS A 174 -9.94 -2.76 -7.21
N TYR A 175 -9.31 -3.01 -6.06
CA TYR A 175 -9.69 -4.12 -5.18
C TYR A 175 -11.07 -3.94 -4.55
N TYR A 176 -11.45 -2.71 -4.21
CA TYR A 176 -12.81 -2.41 -3.75
C TYR A 176 -13.86 -2.68 -4.84
N CYS A 177 -13.63 -2.25 -6.07
CA CYS A 177 -14.52 -2.54 -7.20
C CYS A 177 -14.66 -4.05 -7.42
N LYS A 178 -13.55 -4.79 -7.33
CA LYS A 178 -13.52 -6.26 -7.41
C LYS A 178 -14.28 -6.93 -6.25
N TYR A 179 -14.18 -6.39 -5.05
CA TYR A 179 -14.98 -6.84 -3.90
C TYR A 179 -16.49 -6.65 -4.18
N LYS A 180 -16.89 -5.47 -4.63
CA LYS A 180 -18.30 -5.19 -4.96
C LYS A 180 -18.84 -6.04 -6.10
N SER A 181 -18.04 -6.31 -7.14
CA SER A 181 -18.48 -7.19 -8.22
C SER A 181 -18.74 -8.59 -7.71
N ASN A 182 -17.87 -9.14 -6.87
CA ASN A 182 -17.99 -10.50 -6.36
C ASN A 182 -19.13 -10.69 -5.35
N LEU A 183 -19.61 -9.63 -4.72
CA LEU A 183 -20.83 -9.66 -3.90
C LEU A 183 -22.13 -9.70 -4.72
N LYS A 184 -22.13 -9.24 -5.97
CA LYS A 184 -23.34 -9.23 -6.84
C LYS A 184 -23.63 -10.58 -7.51
N TYR A 185 -22.66 -11.49 -7.54
CA TYR A 185 -22.81 -12.82 -8.14
C TYR A 185 -23.36 -13.95 -7.23
N PRO A 186 -23.17 -13.99 -5.90
CA PRO A 186 -23.72 -15.08 -5.07
C PRO A 186 -25.26 -15.19 -5.11
N ASP A 187 -25.99 -14.09 -5.30
CA ASP A 187 -27.46 -14.12 -5.35
C ASP A 187 -28.04 -14.67 -6.67
N LYS A 188 -27.25 -14.74 -7.75
CA LYS A 188 -27.76 -15.24 -9.04
C LYS A 188 -27.80 -16.76 -9.14
N ASP A 189 -26.99 -17.45 -8.34
CA ASP A 189 -26.92 -18.91 -8.35
C ASP A 189 -27.89 -19.56 -7.33
N GLU A 190 -28.29 -18.86 -6.26
CA GLU A 190 -29.37 -19.33 -5.37
C GLU A 190 -30.73 -19.41 -6.08
N PHE A 191 -31.02 -18.52 -7.03
CA PHE A 191 -32.26 -18.56 -7.81
C PHE A 191 -32.31 -19.71 -8.83
N LYS A 192 -31.16 -20.15 -9.37
CA LYS A 192 -31.11 -21.25 -10.34
C LYS A 192 -31.18 -22.63 -9.70
N CYS A 193 -30.73 -22.80 -8.46
CA CYS A 193 -30.88 -24.08 -7.76
C CYS A 193 -32.30 -24.34 -7.25
N ASN A 194 -33.05 -23.30 -6.87
CA ASN A 194 -34.45 -23.44 -6.46
C ASN A 194 -35.45 -23.55 -7.63
N SER A 195 -35.10 -23.03 -8.82
CA SER A 195 -35.94 -23.16 -10.03
C SER A 195 -35.94 -24.57 -10.66
N LYS A 196 -35.02 -25.46 -10.26
CA LYS A 196 -34.98 -26.85 -10.74
C LYS A 196 -35.58 -27.87 -9.76
N ARG A 197 -36.23 -27.40 -8.68
CA ARG A 197 -36.86 -28.23 -7.64
C ARG A 197 -38.37 -28.02 -7.50
N ASN A 198 -39.03 -27.38 -8.46
CA ASN A 198 -40.48 -27.35 -8.58
C ASN A 198 -40.91 -28.05 -9.87
#